data_AF-A0A4Q6GF45-F1
#
_entry.id   AF-A0A4Q6GF45-F1
#
_cell.length_a   1.000
_cell.length_b   1.000
_cell.length_c   1.000
_cell.angle_alpha   90.00
_cell.angle_beta   90.00
_cell.angle_gamma   90.00
#
_symmetry.space_group_name_H-M   'P 1'
#
loop_
_entity.id
_entity.type
_entity.pdbx_description
1 polymer ?
#
loop_
_entity_poly.entity_id
_entity_poly.type
_entity_poly.pdbx_seq_one_letter_code
_entity_poly.pdbx_strand_id
1 'polypeptide(L)'
;LGLIEVWHMAIDNPTEYSRHLTEKHAEVAAFGGAFLMLVFLNFLFDEEKELHWLGWIEEKVGIYGSEGLAIMLTLLAVCGAMYLMPEVRKLPVLVAGVTGVLIYIGVQWLSGLLEKEEEDPAVGKMIAQGSIGGFLYLEVLDASFSFDGVIGAFAITNDVVIIMLGLAIGAMFVRSMTVFLVYKGTLDEFVFLEHGAHYAIGILALIMFASVHYHIPEWFTGLSGLAFILVSLWSSVRYRRKMEHGEHGEHGRA
;
A
#
# COMPACT_ATOMS: atom_id res chain seq x y z
N LEU A 1 26.86 -7.02 8.95
CA LEU A 1 27.44 -6.61 7.67
C LEU A 1 27.40 -5.10 7.61
N GLY A 2 28.51 -4.45 7.27
CA GLY A 2 28.52 -3.01 6.98
C GLY A 2 27.83 -2.72 5.64
N LEU A 3 27.33 -1.50 5.43
CA LEU A 3 26.69 -1.10 4.17
C LEU A 3 27.53 -1.39 2.92
N ILE A 4 28.84 -1.14 3.00
CA ILE A 4 29.79 -1.39 1.91
C ILE A 4 29.95 -2.89 1.64
N GLU A 5 29.97 -3.72 2.69
CA GLU A 5 30.07 -5.19 2.55
C GLU A 5 28.81 -5.76 1.91
N VAL A 6 27.63 -5.25 2.28
CA VAL A 6 26.35 -5.66 1.67
C VAL A 6 26.32 -5.25 0.20
N TRP A 7 26.84 -4.07 -0.14
CA TRP A 7 26.91 -3.59 -1.52
C TRP A 7 27.81 -4.47 -2.39
N HIS A 8 29.00 -4.81 -1.89
CA HIS A 8 29.89 -5.76 -2.56
C HIS A 8 29.26 -7.16 -2.67
N MET A 9 28.62 -7.66 -1.61
CA MET A 9 27.93 -8.94 -1.65
C MET A 9 26.81 -8.97 -2.70
N ALA A 10 26.04 -7.88 -2.83
CA ALA A 10 24.96 -7.78 -3.81
C ALA A 10 25.46 -7.83 -5.27
N ILE A 11 26.62 -7.25 -5.56
CA ILE A 11 27.19 -7.20 -6.91
C ILE A 11 28.03 -8.45 -7.22
N ASP A 12 28.93 -8.81 -6.30
CA ASP A 12 29.94 -9.84 -6.52
C ASP A 12 29.41 -11.25 -6.19
N ASN A 13 28.45 -11.38 -5.27
CA ASN A 13 27.83 -12.66 -4.87
C ASN A 13 26.28 -12.59 -4.80
N PRO A 14 25.59 -12.38 -5.94
CA PRO A 14 24.15 -12.14 -5.95
C PRO A 14 23.31 -13.29 -5.35
N THR A 15 23.78 -14.54 -5.49
CA THR A 15 23.13 -15.73 -4.92
C THR A 15 23.17 -15.73 -3.39
N GLU A 16 24.27 -15.28 -2.79
CA GLU A 16 24.40 -15.21 -1.33
C GLU A 16 23.49 -14.10 -0.79
N TYR A 17 23.48 -12.95 -1.46
CA TYR A 17 22.60 -11.84 -1.13
C TYR A 17 21.11 -12.21 -1.21
N SER A 18 20.70 -12.87 -2.31
CA SER A 18 19.33 -13.39 -2.50
C SER A 18 18.91 -14.35 -1.38
N ARG A 19 19.81 -15.25 -0.97
CA ARG A 19 19.57 -16.17 0.15
C ARG A 19 19.32 -15.40 1.46
N HIS A 20 20.14 -14.40 1.77
CA HIS A 20 19.97 -13.59 2.97
C HIS A 20 18.66 -12.80 2.97
N LEU A 21 18.26 -12.26 1.82
CA LEU A 21 16.97 -11.57 1.67
C LEU A 21 15.79 -12.52 1.83
N THR A 22 15.83 -13.68 1.19
CA THR A 22 14.77 -14.70 1.28
C THR A 22 14.65 -15.24 2.70
N GLU A 23 15.77 -15.44 3.39
CA GLU A 23 15.79 -15.82 4.80
C GLU A 23 15.14 -14.78 5.72
N LYS A 24 15.08 -13.51 5.30
CA LYS A 24 14.51 -12.41 6.07
C LYS A 24 13.13 -11.97 5.58
N HIS A 25 12.61 -12.62 4.53
CA HIS A 25 11.33 -12.30 3.93
C HIS A 25 10.18 -12.25 4.95
N ALA A 26 10.07 -13.25 5.83
CA ALA A 26 9.01 -13.32 6.84
C ALA A 26 8.98 -12.09 7.79
N GLU A 27 10.14 -11.55 8.13
CA GLU A 27 10.25 -10.38 9.01
C GLU A 27 9.77 -9.13 8.27
N VAL A 28 10.17 -8.97 7.02
CA VAL A 28 9.76 -7.81 6.21
C VAL A 28 8.30 -7.90 5.77
N ALA A 29 7.80 -9.10 5.47
CA ALA A 29 6.40 -9.36 5.16
C ALA A 29 5.50 -9.00 6.37
N ALA A 30 5.92 -9.33 7.59
CA ALA A 30 5.20 -8.91 8.79
C ALA A 30 5.26 -7.39 9.05
N PHE A 31 6.41 -6.75 8.81
CA PHE A 31 6.57 -5.31 8.89
C PHE A 31 5.65 -4.57 7.89
N GLY A 32 5.78 -4.89 6.60
CA GLY A 32 5.02 -4.24 5.53
C GLY A 32 3.54 -4.60 5.61
N GLY A 33 3.21 -5.86 5.91
CA GLY A 33 1.84 -6.31 6.12
C GLY A 33 1.15 -5.55 7.26
N ALA A 34 1.85 -5.30 8.38
CA ALA A 34 1.29 -4.51 9.48
C ALA A 34 1.07 -3.04 9.11
N PHE A 35 2.03 -2.41 8.43
CA PHE A 35 1.91 -1.03 7.97
C PHE A 35 0.73 -0.86 7.01
N LEU A 36 0.65 -1.72 5.99
CA LEU A 36 -0.40 -1.67 4.96
C LEU A 36 -1.78 -2.05 5.51
N MET A 37 -1.83 -2.96 6.49
CA MET A 37 -3.07 -3.28 7.18
C MET A 37 -3.62 -2.06 7.93
N LEU A 38 -2.77 -1.26 8.56
CA LEU A 38 -3.20 -0.01 9.21
C LEU A 38 -3.67 1.03 8.21
N VAL A 39 -2.99 1.17 7.07
CA VAL A 39 -3.45 2.03 5.97
C VAL A 39 -4.86 1.62 5.54
N PHE A 40 -5.06 0.32 5.29
CA PHE A 40 -6.34 -0.20 4.86
C PHE A 40 -7.44 -0.10 5.92
N LEU A 41 -7.15 -0.45 7.18
CA LEU A 41 -8.15 -0.45 8.26
C LEU A 41 -8.53 0.97 8.68
N ASN A 42 -7.59 1.92 8.72
CA ASN A 42 -7.94 3.31 8.98
C ASN A 42 -8.80 3.87 7.85
N PHE A 43 -8.47 3.57 6.59
CA PHE A 43 -9.37 3.88 5.49
C PHE A 43 -10.73 3.20 5.67
N LEU A 44 -10.79 1.90 6.01
CA LEU A 44 -12.04 1.16 6.14
C LEU A 44 -12.94 1.70 7.25
N PHE A 45 -12.35 2.22 8.33
CA PHE A 45 -13.04 2.74 9.51
C PHE A 45 -13.31 4.24 9.46
N ASP A 46 -12.89 4.92 8.40
CA ASP A 46 -13.15 6.34 8.21
C ASP A 46 -14.65 6.59 7.94
N GLU A 47 -15.30 7.32 8.85
CA GLU A 47 -16.73 7.66 8.82
C GLU A 47 -17.07 8.78 7.82
N GLU A 48 -16.10 9.57 7.34
CA GLU A 48 -16.34 10.72 6.44
C GLU A 48 -16.55 10.34 4.96
N LYS A 49 -16.65 9.05 4.64
CA LYS A 49 -16.82 8.62 3.25
C LYS A 49 -18.20 8.93 2.70
N GLU A 50 -18.25 9.76 1.67
CA GLU A 50 -19.49 10.05 0.92
C GLU A 50 -19.98 8.86 0.04
N LEU A 51 -19.15 7.84 -0.22
CA LEU A 51 -19.48 6.73 -1.13
C LEU A 51 -19.01 5.36 -0.59
N HIS A 52 -19.96 4.50 -0.21
CA HIS A 52 -19.68 3.11 0.20
C HIS A 52 -19.71 2.16 -1.02
N TRP A 53 -18.58 1.52 -1.33
CA TRP A 53 -18.47 0.56 -2.45
C TRP A 53 -19.17 -0.77 -2.13
N LEU A 54 -19.18 -1.18 -0.86
CA LEU A 54 -19.80 -2.42 -0.38
C LEU A 54 -21.04 -2.17 0.51
N GLY A 55 -21.64 -0.98 0.39
CA GLY A 55 -22.91 -0.58 1.01
C GLY A 55 -22.98 -0.89 2.50
N TRP A 56 -23.74 -1.92 2.87
CA TRP A 56 -24.03 -2.32 4.25
C TRP A 56 -22.78 -2.57 5.10
N ILE A 57 -21.80 -3.35 4.59
CA ILE A 57 -20.70 -3.84 5.44
C ILE A 57 -19.81 -2.68 5.88
N GLU A 58 -19.53 -1.72 5.01
CA GLU A 58 -18.76 -0.52 5.33
C GLU A 58 -19.50 0.40 6.32
N GLU A 59 -20.81 0.62 6.13
CA GLU A 59 -21.62 1.50 6.99
C GLU A 59 -21.67 1.00 8.45
N LYS A 60 -21.79 -0.31 8.68
CA LYS A 60 -21.75 -0.88 10.04
C LYS A 60 -20.35 -0.92 10.65
N VAL A 61 -19.32 -0.99 9.82
CA VAL A 61 -17.94 -1.09 10.27
C VAL A 61 -17.36 0.29 10.58
N GLY A 62 -17.78 1.36 9.87
CA GLY A 62 -17.45 2.75 10.19
C GLY A 62 -17.97 3.17 11.57
N ILE A 63 -19.23 2.87 11.89
CA ILE A 63 -19.87 3.26 13.17
C ILE A 63 -19.20 2.68 14.43
N TYR A 64 -18.53 1.53 14.32
CA TYR A 64 -17.78 0.90 15.41
C TYR A 64 -16.26 0.96 15.22
N GLY A 65 -15.82 1.56 14.11
CA GLY A 65 -14.44 1.69 13.72
C GLY A 65 -13.77 2.77 14.56
N SER A 66 -12.67 2.44 15.20
CA SER A 66 -11.78 3.43 15.81
C SER A 66 -10.35 3.11 15.42
N GLU A 67 -9.48 4.13 15.41
CA GLU A 67 -8.04 3.93 15.21
C GLU A 67 -7.49 2.86 16.18
N GLY A 68 -8.00 2.83 17.42
CA GLY A 68 -7.66 1.80 18.41
C GLY A 68 -8.06 0.39 17.98
N LEU A 69 -9.21 0.22 17.32
CA LEU A 69 -9.64 -1.06 16.76
C LEU A 69 -8.73 -1.48 15.59
N ALA A 70 -8.35 -0.54 14.71
CA ALA A 70 -7.43 -0.80 13.59
C ALA A 70 -6.06 -1.30 14.09
N ILE A 71 -5.53 -0.64 15.13
CA ILE A 71 -4.28 -1.06 15.79
C ILE A 71 -4.45 -2.44 16.43
N MET A 72 -5.54 -2.67 17.16
CA MET A 72 -5.80 -3.97 17.79
C MET A 72 -5.87 -5.11 16.77
N LEU A 73 -6.62 -4.95 15.67
CA LEU A 73 -6.72 -5.96 14.62
C LEU A 73 -5.39 -6.21 13.93
N THR A 74 -4.63 -5.15 13.64
CA THR A 74 -3.28 -5.29 13.05
C THR A 74 -2.35 -6.06 13.99
N LEU A 75 -2.32 -5.73 15.29
CA LEU A 75 -1.50 -6.46 16.26
C LEU A 75 -1.95 -7.92 16.42
N LEU A 76 -3.26 -8.20 16.36
CA LEU A 76 -3.76 -9.57 16.32
C LEU A 76 -3.29 -10.33 15.08
N ALA A 77 -3.27 -9.68 13.91
CA ALA A 77 -2.73 -10.26 12.68
C ALA A 77 -1.22 -10.54 12.80
N VAL A 78 -0.44 -9.63 13.38
CA VAL A 78 0.99 -9.83 13.68
C VAL A 78 1.20 -11.02 14.63
N CYS A 79 0.40 -11.11 15.71
CA CYS A 79 0.44 -12.25 16.63
C CYS A 79 0.08 -13.56 15.93
N GLY A 80 -0.90 -13.54 15.01
CA GLY A 80 -1.26 -14.68 14.17
C GLY A 80 -0.10 -15.12 13.27
N ALA A 81 0.54 -14.19 12.58
CA ALA A 81 1.71 -14.45 11.74
C ALA A 81 2.89 -15.01 12.55
N MET A 82 3.13 -14.48 13.75
CA MET A 82 4.11 -15.01 14.69
C MET A 82 3.80 -16.47 15.07
N TYR A 83 2.53 -16.80 15.34
CA TYR A 83 2.15 -18.15 15.77
C TYR A 83 2.41 -19.21 14.68
N LEU A 84 2.34 -18.82 13.41
CA LEU A 84 2.62 -19.69 12.26
C LEU A 84 4.13 -19.94 12.05
N MET A 85 5.01 -19.27 12.78
CA MET A 85 6.45 -19.37 12.63
C MET A 85 7.13 -20.33 13.63
N PRO A 86 8.24 -20.98 13.24
CA PRO A 86 9.08 -21.75 14.15
C PRO A 86 9.60 -20.89 15.31
N GLU A 87 9.81 -21.49 16.49
CA GLU A 87 10.21 -20.79 17.74
C GLU A 87 11.38 -19.79 17.55
N VAL A 88 12.35 -20.15 16.70
CA VAL A 88 13.53 -19.32 16.42
C VAL A 88 13.20 -17.99 15.72
N ARG A 89 12.11 -17.93 14.95
CA ARG A 89 11.71 -16.77 14.13
C ARG A 89 10.52 -16.00 14.68
N LYS A 90 9.85 -16.49 15.73
CA LYS A 90 8.69 -15.83 16.34
C LYS A 90 9.00 -14.41 16.81
N LEU A 91 10.05 -14.25 17.61
CA LEU A 91 10.43 -12.94 18.14
C LEU A 91 10.84 -11.95 17.03
N PRO A 92 11.71 -12.29 16.06
CA PRO A 92 12.00 -11.40 14.93
C PRO A 92 10.76 -10.93 14.17
N VAL A 93 9.82 -11.83 13.87
CA VAL A 93 8.58 -11.53 13.14
C VAL A 93 7.66 -10.61 13.95
N LEU A 94 7.51 -10.89 15.26
CA LEU A 94 6.74 -10.03 16.16
C LEU A 94 7.33 -8.63 16.25
N VAL A 95 8.65 -8.54 16.45
CA VAL A 95 9.36 -7.25 16.53
C VAL A 95 9.19 -6.48 15.23
N ALA A 96 9.40 -7.11 14.07
CA ALA A 96 9.26 -6.47 12.78
C ALA A 96 7.81 -5.97 12.53
N GLY A 97 6.80 -6.78 12.84
CA GLY A 97 5.39 -6.38 12.72
C GLY A 97 5.02 -5.22 13.64
N VAL A 98 5.46 -5.25 14.90
CA VAL A 98 5.25 -4.14 15.85
C VAL A 98 6.00 -2.89 15.38
N THR A 99 7.21 -3.01 14.84
CA THR A 99 7.93 -1.88 14.23
C THR A 99 7.15 -1.28 13.07
N GLY A 100 6.49 -2.10 12.24
CA GLY A 100 5.60 -1.60 11.18
C GLY A 100 4.47 -0.72 11.71
N VAL A 101 3.81 -1.17 12.80
CA VAL A 101 2.78 -0.39 13.51
C VAL A 101 3.36 0.92 14.07
N LEU A 102 4.53 0.86 14.70
CA LEU A 102 5.17 2.05 15.28
C LEU A 102 5.57 3.08 14.21
N ILE A 103 6.09 2.64 13.06
CA ILE A 103 6.42 3.54 11.95
C ILE A 103 5.16 4.20 11.40
N TYR A 104 4.07 3.44 11.22
CA TYR A 104 2.78 4.01 10.79
C TYR A 104 2.32 5.13 11.73
N ILE A 105 2.25 4.84 13.04
CA ILE A 105 1.85 5.82 14.06
C ILE A 105 2.83 7.01 14.09
N GLY A 106 4.12 6.75 13.96
CA GLY A 106 5.15 7.78 13.95
C GLY A 106 5.02 8.75 12.76
N VAL A 107 4.72 8.24 11.56
CA VAL A 107 4.48 9.06 10.36
C VAL A 107 3.22 9.90 10.52
N GLN A 108 2.12 9.30 11.00
CA GLN A 108 0.86 10.00 11.31
C GLN A 108 1.07 11.13 12.33
N TRP A 109 1.74 10.81 13.43
CA TRP A 109 2.05 11.78 14.48
C TRP A 109 2.93 12.92 13.98
N LEU A 110 3.96 12.61 13.17
CA LEU A 110 4.83 13.62 12.58
C LEU A 110 4.08 14.52 11.58
N SER A 111 3.18 13.95 10.76
CA SER A 111 2.31 14.74 9.87
C SER A 111 1.47 15.73 10.67
N GLY A 112 0.80 15.26 11.72
CA GLY A 112 -0.06 16.10 12.55
C GLY A 112 0.69 17.17 13.36
N LEU A 113 1.99 17.00 13.63
CA LEU A 113 2.82 18.07 14.20
C LEU A 113 3.15 19.16 13.18
N LEU A 114 3.51 18.76 11.97
CA LEU A 114 3.89 19.68 10.89
C LEU A 114 2.70 20.51 10.42
N GLU A 115 1.51 19.89 10.33
CA GLU A 115 0.26 20.58 10.01
C GLU A 115 -0.13 21.65 11.06
N LYS A 116 0.23 21.44 12.33
CA LYS A 116 -0.05 22.40 13.43
C LYS A 116 0.91 23.60 13.45
N GLU A 117 2.14 23.44 12.96
CA GLU A 117 3.09 24.55 12.84
C GLU A 117 2.79 25.48 11.64
N GLU A 118 1.93 25.04 10.72
CA GLU A 118 1.63 25.73 9.45
C GLU A 118 0.39 26.66 9.50
N GLU A 119 -0.14 26.98 10.69
CA GLU A 119 -1.24 27.97 10.90
C GLU A 119 -0.86 29.45 10.57
N ASP A 120 0.22 29.71 9.82
CA ASP A 120 0.53 31.04 9.28
C ASP A 120 -0.07 31.20 7.84
N PRO A 121 -1.11 32.03 7.66
CA PRO A 121 -1.87 32.13 6.41
C PRO A 121 -1.07 32.59 5.18
N ALA A 122 0.15 33.10 5.36
CA ALA A 122 1.04 33.46 4.25
C ALA A 122 1.85 32.27 3.70
N VAL A 123 2.07 31.22 4.49
CA VAL A 123 2.88 30.04 4.14
C VAL A 123 2.00 28.85 3.71
N GLY A 124 0.79 28.74 4.26
CA GLY A 124 -0.14 27.64 3.99
C GLY A 124 -0.56 27.46 2.52
N LYS A 125 -0.45 28.50 1.67
CA LYS A 125 -0.79 28.40 0.23
C LYS A 125 0.30 27.79 -0.66
N MET A 126 1.56 27.79 -0.24
CA MET A 126 2.65 27.15 -1.01
C MET A 126 2.90 25.70 -0.58
N ILE A 127 2.48 25.31 0.63
CA ILE A 127 2.77 23.99 1.22
C ILE A 127 1.57 23.03 1.15
N ALA A 128 0.35 23.54 0.91
CA ALA A 128 -0.86 22.73 0.68
C ALA A 128 -0.80 21.73 -0.50
N GLN A 129 0.30 21.69 -1.27
CA GLN A 129 0.52 20.71 -2.34
C GLN A 129 1.46 19.55 -1.97
N GLY A 130 1.91 19.44 -0.72
CA GLY A 130 2.67 18.27 -0.27
C GLY A 130 3.24 18.46 1.13
N SER A 131 2.44 18.15 2.15
CA SER A 131 2.96 18.12 3.53
C SER A 131 4.10 17.11 3.60
N ILE A 132 5.16 17.44 4.35
CA ILE A 132 6.30 16.54 4.57
C ILE A 132 5.81 15.20 5.17
N GLY A 133 4.73 15.22 5.96
CA GLY A 133 4.06 14.02 6.46
C GLY A 133 3.44 13.16 5.36
N GLY A 134 2.72 13.78 4.42
CA GLY A 134 2.20 13.10 3.23
C GLY A 134 3.31 12.54 2.34
N PHE A 135 4.42 13.26 2.17
CA PHE A 135 5.59 12.76 1.44
C PHE A 135 6.21 11.54 2.13
N LEU A 136 6.46 11.61 3.44
CA LEU A 136 7.01 10.48 4.20
C LEU A 136 6.06 9.28 4.18
N TYR A 137 4.75 9.52 4.29
CA TYR A 137 3.73 8.48 4.18
C TYR A 137 3.78 7.77 2.81
N LEU A 138 3.82 8.53 1.72
CA LEU A 138 3.91 7.98 0.36
C LEU A 138 5.23 7.22 0.13
N GLU A 139 6.36 7.74 0.59
CA GLU A 139 7.66 7.06 0.47
C GLU A 139 7.71 5.76 1.26
N VAL A 140 7.13 5.69 2.47
CA VAL A 140 7.07 4.44 3.26
C VAL A 140 6.14 3.43 2.62
N LEU A 141 5.03 3.89 2.03
CA LEU A 141 4.10 3.06 1.26
C LEU A 141 4.79 2.49 0.01
N ASP A 142 5.50 3.31 -0.76
CA ASP A 142 6.29 2.91 -1.92
C ASP A 142 7.45 1.96 -1.54
N ALA A 143 8.10 2.19 -0.40
CA ALA A 143 9.13 1.29 0.14
C ALA A 143 8.54 -0.08 0.53
N SER A 144 7.36 -0.09 1.15
CA SER A 144 6.69 -1.32 1.56
C SER A 144 6.25 -2.15 0.35
N PHE A 145 5.69 -1.52 -0.69
CA PHE A 145 5.31 -2.20 -1.94
C PHE A 145 6.50 -2.62 -2.79
N SER A 146 7.56 -1.80 -2.84
CA SER A 146 8.76 -2.15 -3.61
C SER A 146 9.49 -3.37 -3.05
N PHE A 147 9.41 -3.61 -1.73
CA PHE A 147 10.05 -4.77 -1.13
C PHE A 147 9.42 -6.10 -1.61
N ASP A 148 8.10 -6.19 -1.69
CA ASP A 148 7.42 -7.38 -2.22
C ASP A 148 7.78 -7.61 -3.71
N GLY A 149 7.87 -6.54 -4.49
CA GLY A 149 8.30 -6.60 -5.90
C GLY A 149 9.75 -7.04 -6.11
N VAL A 150 10.66 -6.69 -5.19
CA VAL A 150 12.07 -7.13 -5.24
C VAL A 150 12.20 -8.62 -4.93
N ILE A 151 11.52 -9.11 -3.88
CA ILE A 151 11.43 -10.55 -3.59
C ILE A 151 10.83 -11.27 -4.80
N GLY A 152 9.85 -10.62 -5.41
CA GLY A 152 9.27 -10.95 -6.70
C GLY A 152 10.30 -11.32 -7.77
N ALA A 153 11.12 -10.31 -8.08
CA ALA A 153 12.12 -10.42 -9.12
C ALA A 153 13.18 -11.52 -8.85
N PHE A 154 13.44 -11.85 -7.57
CA PHE A 154 14.35 -12.94 -7.20
C PHE A 154 13.85 -14.34 -7.60
N ALA A 155 12.54 -14.53 -7.79
CA ALA A 155 12.01 -15.78 -8.33
C ALA A 155 12.37 -15.99 -9.82
N ILE A 156 12.64 -14.90 -10.54
CA ILE A 156 13.00 -14.93 -11.97
C ILE A 156 14.51 -14.95 -12.17
N THR A 157 15.25 -14.10 -11.45
CA THR A 157 16.71 -13.99 -11.58
C THR A 157 17.35 -13.65 -10.23
N ASN A 158 18.56 -14.17 -9.98
CA ASN A 158 19.32 -13.80 -8.78
C ASN A 158 20.24 -12.60 -9.02
N ASP A 159 20.35 -12.11 -10.25
CA ASP A 159 21.22 -10.98 -10.58
C ASP A 159 20.58 -9.66 -10.13
N VAL A 160 21.11 -9.10 -9.03
CA VAL A 160 20.62 -7.86 -8.41
C VAL A 160 20.69 -6.69 -9.39
N VAL A 161 21.67 -6.65 -10.29
CA VAL A 161 21.79 -5.56 -11.28
C VAL A 161 20.63 -5.61 -12.27
N ILE A 162 20.26 -6.81 -12.72
CA ILE A 162 19.10 -7.00 -13.61
C ILE A 162 17.81 -6.61 -12.90
N ILE A 163 17.64 -7.00 -11.63
CA ILE A 163 16.48 -6.62 -10.81
C ILE A 163 16.39 -5.10 -10.68
N MET A 164 17.48 -4.44 -10.28
CA MET A 164 17.51 -2.98 -10.11
C MET A 164 17.21 -2.24 -11.41
N LEU A 165 17.76 -2.68 -12.55
CA LEU A 165 17.47 -2.09 -13.85
C LEU A 165 15.99 -2.29 -14.23
N GLY A 166 15.45 -3.48 -14.03
CA GLY A 166 14.04 -3.79 -14.31
C GLY A 166 13.10 -2.92 -13.49
N LEU A 167 13.34 -2.81 -12.17
CA LEU A 167 12.55 -1.97 -11.27
C LEU A 167 12.70 -0.48 -11.61
N ALA A 168 13.90 0.00 -11.94
CA ALA A 168 14.12 1.40 -12.34
C ALA A 168 13.36 1.75 -13.62
N ILE A 169 13.38 0.86 -14.63
CA ILE A 169 12.62 1.04 -15.86
C ILE A 169 11.12 0.99 -15.57
N GLY A 170 10.66 0.04 -14.76
CA GLY A 170 9.25 -0.09 -14.35
C GLY A 170 8.75 1.14 -13.60
N ALA A 171 9.50 1.61 -12.61
CA ALA A 171 9.18 2.82 -11.86
C ALA A 171 9.12 4.06 -12.77
N MET A 172 10.07 4.21 -13.70
CA MET A 172 10.03 5.29 -14.69
C MET A 172 8.83 5.17 -15.63
N PHE A 173 8.46 3.96 -16.05
CA PHE A 173 7.26 3.74 -16.88
C PHE A 173 5.98 4.12 -16.14
N VAL A 174 5.77 3.61 -14.92
CA VAL A 174 4.60 3.95 -14.09
C VAL A 174 4.54 5.44 -13.83
N ARG A 175 5.67 6.07 -13.45
CA ARG A 175 5.77 7.51 -13.26
C ARG A 175 5.43 8.31 -14.51
N SER A 176 5.93 7.88 -15.68
CA SER A 176 5.61 8.56 -16.94
C SER A 176 4.11 8.46 -17.27
N MET A 177 3.49 7.33 -16.98
CA MET A 177 2.06 7.10 -17.17
C MET A 177 1.23 7.97 -16.24
N THR A 178 1.58 8.06 -14.95
CA THR A 178 0.84 8.89 -13.99
C THR A 178 0.96 10.37 -14.35
N VAL A 179 2.16 10.87 -14.68
CA VAL A 179 2.35 12.27 -15.15
C VAL A 179 1.53 12.55 -16.41
N PHE A 180 1.50 11.62 -17.37
CA PHE A 180 0.68 11.75 -18.58
C PHE A 180 -0.82 11.82 -18.27
N LEU A 181 -1.31 10.97 -17.36
CA LEU A 181 -2.72 10.94 -16.94
C LEU A 181 -3.13 12.18 -16.15
N VAL A 182 -2.24 12.72 -15.31
CA VAL A 182 -2.44 14.01 -14.61
C VAL A 182 -2.56 15.14 -15.61
N TYR A 183 -1.63 15.21 -16.59
CA TYR A 183 -1.64 16.27 -17.59
C TYR A 183 -2.89 16.22 -18.49
N LYS A 184 -3.44 15.03 -18.73
CA LYS A 184 -4.69 14.83 -19.48
C LYS A 184 -5.96 15.23 -18.71
N GLY A 185 -5.86 15.56 -17.42
CA GLY A 185 -7.02 15.95 -16.59
C GLY A 185 -8.02 14.81 -16.33
N THR A 186 -7.65 13.56 -16.62
CA THR A 186 -8.53 12.40 -16.54
C THR A 186 -8.69 11.83 -15.12
N LEU A 187 -7.89 12.27 -14.15
CA LEU A 187 -7.88 11.70 -12.79
C LEU A 187 -9.07 12.15 -11.93
N ASP A 188 -9.52 13.41 -12.07
CA ASP A 188 -10.70 13.94 -11.36
C ASP A 188 -12.03 13.31 -11.84
N GLU A 189 -12.00 12.53 -12.93
CA GLU A 189 -13.18 11.89 -13.53
C GLU A 189 -13.51 10.51 -12.91
N PHE A 190 -12.62 9.95 -12.07
CA PHE A 190 -12.75 8.57 -11.54
C PHE A 190 -13.06 8.52 -10.04
N VAL A 191 -14.29 8.86 -9.67
CA VAL A 191 -14.83 8.89 -8.31
C VAL A 191 -14.60 7.61 -7.48
N PHE A 192 -14.46 6.43 -8.10
CA PHE A 192 -14.29 5.15 -7.41
C PHE A 192 -12.85 4.60 -7.43
N LEU A 193 -11.90 5.30 -8.04
CA LEU A 193 -10.52 4.81 -8.18
C LEU A 193 -9.79 4.74 -6.84
N GLU A 194 -10.03 5.73 -5.98
CA GLU A 194 -9.45 5.81 -4.64
C GLU A 194 -9.84 4.62 -3.76
N HIS A 195 -11.10 4.20 -3.83
CA HIS A 195 -11.61 3.03 -3.13
C HIS A 195 -10.94 1.76 -3.63
N GLY A 196 -10.91 1.56 -4.95
CA GLY A 196 -10.25 0.39 -5.56
C GLY A 196 -8.77 0.28 -5.18
N ALA A 197 -8.07 1.41 -5.06
CA ALA A 197 -6.68 1.43 -4.61
C ALA A 197 -6.56 0.93 -3.17
N HIS A 198 -7.33 1.47 -2.22
CA HIS A 198 -7.24 1.05 -0.81
C HIS A 198 -7.64 -0.42 -0.60
N TYR A 199 -8.63 -0.94 -1.32
CA TYR A 199 -8.95 -2.37 -1.28
C TYR A 199 -7.80 -3.25 -1.82
N ALA A 200 -7.09 -2.79 -2.86
CA ALA A 200 -5.89 -3.48 -3.34
C ALA A 200 -4.77 -3.47 -2.27
N ILE A 201 -4.59 -2.36 -1.54
CA ILE A 201 -3.67 -2.28 -0.39
C ILE A 201 -4.04 -3.29 0.69
N GLY A 202 -5.33 -3.39 1.06
CA GLY A 202 -5.80 -4.33 2.07
C GLY A 202 -5.56 -5.80 1.70
N ILE A 203 -5.82 -6.17 0.45
CA ILE A 203 -5.53 -7.51 -0.05
C ILE A 203 -4.04 -7.79 -0.03
N LEU A 204 -3.22 -6.83 -0.45
CA LEU A 204 -1.77 -6.97 -0.41
C LEU A 204 -1.28 -7.16 1.03
N ALA A 205 -1.82 -6.42 2.00
CA ALA A 205 -1.50 -6.62 3.42
C ALA A 205 -1.82 -8.05 3.88
N LEU A 206 -2.98 -8.60 3.49
CA LEU A 206 -3.35 -9.99 3.80
C LEU A 206 -2.42 -11.00 3.13
N ILE A 207 -2.06 -10.76 1.88
CA ILE A 207 -1.10 -11.58 1.13
C ILE A 207 0.26 -11.56 1.83
N MET A 208 0.75 -10.40 2.26
CA MET A 208 2.03 -10.28 2.98
C MET A 208 1.99 -11.03 4.32
N PHE A 209 0.90 -10.94 5.08
CA PHE A 209 0.77 -11.76 6.30
C PHE A 209 0.73 -13.26 6.00
N ALA A 210 0.04 -13.66 4.93
CA ALA A 210 0.00 -15.05 4.51
C ALA A 210 1.36 -15.54 3.96
N SER A 211 2.14 -14.66 3.33
CA SER A 211 3.47 -14.97 2.76
C SER A 211 4.52 -15.27 3.81
N VAL A 212 4.28 -14.89 5.07
CA VAL A 212 5.12 -15.24 6.23
C VAL A 212 5.30 -16.76 6.34
N HIS A 213 4.26 -17.55 6.06
CA HIS A 213 4.30 -19.02 6.15
C HIS A 213 4.09 -19.72 4.80
N TYR A 214 3.17 -19.21 3.99
CA TYR A 214 2.81 -19.83 2.71
C TYR A 214 3.59 -19.19 1.57
N HIS A 215 4.19 -19.99 0.69
CA HIS A 215 4.77 -19.44 -0.54
C HIS A 215 3.63 -19.10 -1.50
N ILE A 216 3.29 -17.82 -1.60
CA ILE A 216 2.27 -17.33 -2.52
C ILE A 216 2.96 -17.01 -3.86
N PRO A 217 2.51 -17.62 -4.97
CA PRO A 217 3.06 -17.28 -6.28
C PRO A 217 2.83 -15.80 -6.60
N GLU A 218 3.87 -15.11 -7.04
CA GLU A 218 3.82 -13.67 -7.28
C GLU A 218 2.87 -13.28 -8.42
N TRP A 219 2.70 -14.17 -9.42
CA TRP A 219 1.72 -13.93 -10.46
C TRP A 219 0.30 -13.84 -9.87
N PHE A 220 0.02 -14.55 -8.76
CA PHE A 220 -1.26 -14.47 -8.06
C PHE A 220 -1.39 -13.16 -7.29
N THR A 221 -0.32 -12.74 -6.60
CA THR A 221 -0.32 -11.47 -5.86
C THR A 221 -0.51 -10.29 -6.81
N GLY A 222 0.29 -10.22 -7.88
CA GLY A 222 0.18 -9.17 -8.90
C GLY A 222 -1.15 -9.19 -9.67
N LEU A 223 -1.67 -10.37 -10.03
CA LEU A 223 -2.95 -10.48 -10.73
C LEU A 223 -4.13 -10.08 -9.84
N SER A 224 -4.09 -10.38 -8.54
CA SER A 224 -5.13 -9.98 -7.61
C SER A 224 -5.23 -8.45 -7.53
N GLY A 225 -4.10 -7.75 -7.35
CA GLY A 225 -4.07 -6.28 -7.34
C GLY A 225 -4.55 -5.68 -8.67
N LEU A 226 -4.06 -6.21 -9.79
CA LEU A 226 -4.47 -5.75 -11.13
C LEU A 226 -5.98 -5.96 -11.37
N ALA A 227 -6.53 -7.11 -10.95
CA ALA A 227 -7.95 -7.40 -11.11
C ALA A 227 -8.82 -6.37 -10.36
N PHE A 228 -8.45 -5.98 -9.14
CA PHE A 228 -9.19 -4.97 -8.37
C PHE A 228 -9.12 -3.59 -9.00
N ILE A 229 -7.95 -3.16 -9.49
CA ILE A 229 -7.80 -1.89 -10.20
C ILE A 229 -8.64 -1.89 -11.49
N LEU A 230 -8.63 -2.99 -12.26
CA LEU A 230 -9.44 -3.09 -13.47
C LEU A 230 -10.93 -3.12 -13.18
N VAL A 231 -11.36 -3.80 -12.11
CA VAL A 231 -12.77 -3.83 -11.68
C VAL A 231 -13.22 -2.47 -11.19
N SER A 232 -12.40 -1.73 -10.44
CA SER A 232 -12.72 -0.38 -9.98
C SER A 232 -12.84 0.60 -11.14
N LEU A 233 -11.89 0.55 -12.10
CA LEU A 233 -11.94 1.32 -13.33
C LEU A 233 -13.19 0.99 -14.15
N TRP A 234 -13.52 -0.29 -14.31
CA TRP A 234 -14.72 -0.72 -15.04
C TRP A 234 -16.01 -0.25 -14.36
N SER A 235 -16.07 -0.35 -13.02
CA SER A 235 -17.20 0.15 -12.23
C SER A 235 -17.37 1.67 -12.39
N SER A 236 -16.26 2.42 -12.35
CA SER A 236 -16.26 3.87 -12.51
C SER A 236 -16.73 4.30 -13.91
N VAL A 237 -16.22 3.65 -14.97
CA VAL A 237 -16.67 3.89 -16.36
C VAL A 237 -18.14 3.54 -16.55
N ARG A 238 -18.63 2.46 -15.92
CA ARG A 238 -20.04 2.06 -15.99
C ARG A 238 -20.96 3.04 -15.28
N TYR A 239 -20.54 3.57 -14.13
CA TYR A 239 -21.29 4.59 -13.40
C TYR A 239 -21.42 5.87 -14.23
N ARG A 240 -20.34 6.30 -14.89
CA ARG A 240 -20.35 7.47 -15.79
C ARG A 240 -21.35 7.31 -16.94
N ARG A 241 -21.35 6.16 -17.63
CA ARG A 241 -22.34 5.89 -18.71
C ARG A 241 -23.79 5.89 -18.22
N LYS A 242 -24.04 5.51 -16.97
CA LYS A 242 -25.40 5.56 -16.39
C LYS A 242 -25.83 6.99 -16.07
N MET A 243 -24.92 7.85 -15.61
CA MET A 243 -25.19 9.27 -15.38
C MET A 243 -25.41 10.04 -16.69
N GLU A 244 -24.59 9.79 -17.72
CA GLU A 244 -24.74 10.40 -19.05
C GLU A 244 -26.06 10.01 -19.75
N HIS A 245 -26.66 8.86 -19.43
CA HIS A 245 -27.97 8.44 -19.95
C HIS A 245 -29.16 8.88 -19.09
N GLY A 246 -28.94 9.34 -17.85
CA GLY A 246 -29.98 9.89 -16.98
C GLY A 246 -30.39 11.31 -17.39
N GLU A 247 -29.43 12.14 -17.83
CA GLU A 247 -29.70 13.53 -18.22
C GLU A 247 -30.45 13.68 -19.56
N HIS A 248 -30.44 12.65 -20.42
CA HIS A 248 -31.24 12.66 -21.66
C HIS A 248 -32.68 12.15 -21.46
N GLY A 249 -33.05 11.71 -20.25
CA GLY A 249 -34.40 11.21 -19.93
C GLY A 249 -35.39 12.27 -19.44
N GLU A 250 -34.93 13.39 -18.88
CA GLU A 250 -35.80 14.40 -18.26
C GLU A 250 -36.17 15.60 -19.14
N HIS A 251 -35.54 15.78 -20.31
CA HIS A 251 -35.94 16.81 -21.28
C HIS A 251 -36.97 16.35 -22.33
N GLY A 252 -37.52 15.14 -22.19
CA GLY A 252 -38.54 14.59 -23.09
C GLY A 252 -39.98 14.62 -22.57
N ARG A 253 -40.24 15.21 -21.40
CA ARG A 253 -41.59 15.31 -20.81
C ARG A 253 -41.84 16.70 -20.23
N ALA A 254 -42.03 17.67 -21.11
CA ALA A 254 -42.73 18.92 -20.83
C ALA A 254 -43.83 19.10 -21.87
#